data_AF-A0AAD5WBE2-F1
#
_entry.id   AF-A0AAD5WBE2-F1
#
_cell.length_a   1.000
_cell.length_b   1.000
_cell.length_c   1.000
_cell.angle_alpha   90.00
_cell.angle_beta   90.00
_cell.angle_gamma   90.00
#
_symmetry.space_group_name_H-M   'P 1'
#
loop_
_entity.id
_entity.type
_entity.pdbx_description
1 polymer ?
#
loop_
_entity_poly.entity_id
_entity_poly.type
_entity_poly.pdbx_seq_one_letter_code
_entity_poly.pdbx_strand_id
1 'polypeptide(L)'
;MFQTEKYEDYDEDTGCKKWLNEFSDYHENLLNQELNQLQQLYPEATIIFADYNGATIDMFKSSEQFGLKNPLFACCGGEGGYNFTFEISCGDKGSKVCADPSRHVSWDGFHLTDRANELIVQGAFKKIRTSLDICKSSADLDSISDAFSEHFEL
;
A
#
# COMPACT_ATOMS: atom_id res chain seq x y z
N MET A 1 -15.47 -6.55 -3.99
CA MET A 1 -14.79 -7.85 -4.14
C MET A 1 -15.01 -8.81 -2.95
N PHE A 2 -14.97 -8.35 -1.70
CA PHE A 2 -15.19 -9.20 -0.51
C PHE A 2 -16.17 -8.59 0.49
N GLN A 3 -17.20 -7.90 0.00
CA GLN A 3 -18.19 -7.28 0.87
C GLN A 3 -19.01 -8.35 1.60
N THR A 4 -19.17 -8.15 2.90
CA THR A 4 -20.14 -8.88 3.72
C THR A 4 -20.98 -7.86 4.50
N GLU A 5 -22.16 -8.27 4.95
CA GLU A 5 -23.05 -7.45 5.77
C GLU A 5 -22.62 -7.39 7.24
N LYS A 6 -21.67 -8.25 7.65
CA LYS A 6 -21.21 -8.35 9.03
C LYS A 6 -20.11 -7.33 9.30
N TYR A 7 -20.45 -6.32 10.09
CA TYR A 7 -19.49 -5.29 10.53
C TYR A 7 -18.28 -5.89 11.26
N GLU A 8 -18.48 -6.95 12.04
CA GLU A 8 -17.42 -7.66 12.78
C GLU A 8 -16.29 -8.22 11.91
N ASP A 9 -16.54 -8.47 10.62
CA ASP A 9 -15.54 -8.97 9.68
C ASP A 9 -14.53 -7.88 9.24
N TYR A 10 -14.83 -6.62 9.54
CA TYR A 10 -13.99 -5.48 9.19
C TYR A 10 -13.24 -4.97 10.41
N ASP A 11 -12.01 -4.53 10.17
CA ASP A 11 -11.17 -3.82 11.11
C ASP A 11 -11.72 -2.41 11.33
N GLU A 12 -11.85 -2.00 12.59
CA GLU A 12 -12.53 -0.74 12.94
C GLU A 12 -11.69 0.49 12.58
N ASP A 13 -10.36 0.37 12.58
CA ASP A 13 -9.44 1.48 12.30
C ASP A 13 -9.31 1.76 10.79
N THR A 14 -9.40 0.71 9.98
CA THR A 14 -9.13 0.79 8.53
C THR A 14 -10.36 0.58 7.65
N GLY A 15 -11.38 -0.12 8.16
CA GLY A 15 -12.48 -0.64 7.36
C GLY A 15 -12.07 -1.79 6.41
N CYS A 16 -10.85 -2.30 6.53
CA CYS A 16 -10.36 -3.45 5.76
C CYS A 16 -10.84 -4.78 6.37
N LYS A 17 -10.80 -5.87 5.60
CA LYS A 17 -11.20 -7.19 6.09
C LYS A 17 -10.15 -7.78 7.03
N LYS A 18 -10.55 -8.15 8.25
CA LYS A 18 -9.64 -8.70 9.27
C LYS A 18 -8.86 -9.92 8.79
N TRP A 19 -9.54 -10.91 8.21
CA TRP A 19 -8.87 -12.13 7.77
C TRP A 19 -7.86 -11.89 6.63
N LEU A 20 -8.07 -10.88 5.78
CA LEU A 20 -7.11 -10.51 4.72
C LEU A 20 -5.89 -9.79 5.31
N ASN A 21 -6.11 -8.94 6.32
CA ASN A 21 -5.01 -8.33 7.07
C ASN A 21 -4.20 -9.43 7.78
N GLU A 22 -4.85 -10.34 8.49
CA GLU A 22 -4.20 -11.48 9.17
C GLU A 22 -3.43 -12.38 8.21
N PHE A 23 -3.99 -12.64 7.01
CA PHE A 23 -3.30 -13.41 5.97
C PHE A 23 -2.03 -12.70 5.48
N SER A 24 -2.11 -11.39 5.26
CA SER A 24 -0.97 -10.58 4.81
C SER A 24 0.14 -10.53 5.87
N ASP A 25 -0.24 -10.34 7.14
CA ASP A 25 0.70 -10.36 8.27
C ASP A 25 1.37 -11.73 8.42
N TYR A 26 0.61 -12.81 8.25
CA TYR A 26 1.16 -14.17 8.28
C TYR A 26 2.18 -14.40 7.16
N HIS A 27 1.85 -14.01 5.93
CA HIS A 27 2.76 -14.09 4.79
C HIS A 27 4.03 -13.27 5.02
N GLU A 28 3.90 -12.03 5.50
CA GLU A 28 5.03 -11.16 5.78
C GLU A 28 5.96 -11.71 6.87
N ASN A 29 5.40 -12.35 7.90
CA ASN A 29 6.20 -13.02 8.93
C ASN A 29 7.05 -14.17 8.34
N LEU A 30 6.46 -15.01 7.49
CA LEU A 30 7.21 -16.07 6.80
C LEU A 30 8.27 -15.50 5.86
N LEU A 31 7.93 -14.46 5.10
CA LEU A 31 8.87 -13.78 4.22
C LEU A 31 10.07 -13.24 4.99
N ASN A 32 9.85 -12.54 6.10
CA ASN A 32 10.94 -12.04 6.95
C ASN A 32 11.83 -13.17 7.50
N GLN A 33 11.26 -14.32 7.85
CA GLN A 33 12.04 -15.49 8.30
C GLN A 33 12.96 -16.00 7.17
N GLU A 34 12.45 -16.12 5.95
CA GLU A 34 13.23 -16.56 4.79
C GLU A 34 14.28 -15.52 4.38
N LEU A 35 13.97 -14.23 4.42
CA LEU A 35 14.94 -13.16 4.16
C LEU A 35 16.10 -13.20 5.17
N ASN A 36 15.81 -13.47 6.44
CA ASN A 36 16.84 -13.65 7.47
C ASN A 36 17.73 -14.88 7.19
N GLN A 37 17.15 -15.99 6.74
CA GLN A 37 17.92 -17.17 6.34
C GLN A 37 18.81 -16.88 5.12
N LEU A 38 18.25 -16.22 4.10
CA LEU A 38 19.00 -15.83 2.90
C LEU A 38 20.17 -14.92 3.23
N GLN A 39 20.00 -13.96 4.15
CA GLN A 39 21.11 -13.09 4.55
C GLN A 39 22.24 -13.90 5.21
N GLN A 40 21.92 -14.90 6.03
CA GLN A 40 22.93 -15.76 6.66
C GLN A 40 23.69 -16.62 5.63
N LEU A 41 23.00 -17.08 4.58
CA LEU A 41 23.60 -17.88 3.51
C LEU A 41 24.46 -17.04 2.55
N TYR A 42 24.08 -15.77 2.35
CA TYR A 42 24.74 -14.85 1.42
C TYR A 42 25.17 -13.57 2.13
N PRO A 43 26.18 -13.61 3.02
CA PRO A 43 26.58 -12.47 3.84
C PRO A 43 27.11 -11.28 3.02
N GLU A 44 27.55 -11.50 1.79
CA GLU A 44 28.02 -10.45 0.88
C GLU A 44 26.88 -9.79 0.09
N ALA A 45 25.70 -10.39 0.05
CA ALA A 45 24.53 -9.81 -0.60
C ALA A 45 23.88 -8.77 0.32
N THR A 46 23.49 -7.63 -0.25
CA THR A 46 22.63 -6.66 0.44
C THR A 46 21.17 -7.01 0.13
N ILE A 47 20.43 -7.45 1.15
CA ILE A 47 19.01 -7.76 1.05
C ILE A 47 18.23 -6.63 1.73
N ILE A 48 17.33 -5.98 0.98
CA ILE A 48 16.50 -4.89 1.45
C ILE A 48 15.04 -5.37 1.44
N PHE A 49 14.37 -5.24 2.57
CA PHE A 49 12.92 -5.44 2.66
C PHE A 49 12.22 -4.09 2.78
N ALA A 50 11.27 -3.84 1.87
CA ALA A 50 10.40 -2.68 1.91
C ALA A 50 9.04 -3.11 2.48
N ASP A 51 8.69 -2.55 3.64
CA ASP A 51 7.44 -2.85 4.37
C ASP A 51 6.22 -2.24 3.66
N TYR A 52 5.81 -2.89 2.57
CA TYR A 52 4.67 -2.48 1.75
C TYR A 52 3.34 -2.62 2.53
N ASN A 53 3.17 -3.71 3.26
CA ASN A 53 1.93 -4.01 3.97
C ASN A 53 1.72 -3.01 5.11
N GLY A 54 2.74 -2.78 5.94
CA GLY A 54 2.70 -1.78 7.00
C GLY A 54 2.52 -0.35 6.47
N ALA A 55 3.16 0.02 5.36
CA ALA A 55 2.92 1.31 4.71
C ALA A 55 1.47 1.46 4.21
N THR A 56 0.89 0.39 3.66
CA THR A 56 -0.50 0.36 3.20
C THR A 56 -1.47 0.51 4.38
N ILE A 57 -1.27 -0.25 5.46
CA ILE A 57 -2.12 -0.18 6.67
C ILE A 57 -2.07 1.22 7.29
N ASP A 58 -0.88 1.83 7.42
CA ASP A 58 -0.75 3.18 7.95
C ASP A 58 -1.48 4.21 7.09
N MET A 59 -1.42 4.06 5.77
CA MET A 59 -2.15 4.90 4.82
C MET A 59 -3.66 4.80 5.02
N PHE A 60 -4.22 3.61 5.24
CA PHE A 60 -5.65 3.46 5.53
C PHE A 60 -6.04 4.06 6.88
N LYS A 61 -5.26 3.76 7.94
CA LYS A 61 -5.50 4.28 9.30
C LYS A 61 -5.47 5.81 9.38
N SER A 62 -4.57 6.43 8.61
CA SER A 62 -4.32 7.88 8.64
C SER A 62 -4.63 8.57 7.31
N SER A 63 -5.58 8.04 6.54
CA SER A 63 -5.89 8.48 5.18
C SER A 63 -6.10 9.99 5.04
N GLU A 64 -6.78 10.63 6.00
CA GLU A 64 -7.00 12.07 6.02
C GLU A 64 -5.69 12.88 6.10
N GLN A 65 -4.68 12.40 6.83
CA GLN A 65 -3.38 13.06 6.95
C GLN A 65 -2.61 13.06 5.62
N PHE A 66 -2.90 12.08 4.76
CA PHE A 66 -2.35 11.97 3.43
C PHE A 66 -3.20 12.68 2.35
N GLY A 67 -4.31 13.33 2.74
CA GLY A 67 -5.25 13.99 1.83
C GLY A 67 -6.21 13.03 1.11
N LEU A 68 -6.22 11.76 1.49
CA LEU A 68 -7.07 10.71 0.91
C LEU A 68 -8.43 10.75 1.60
N LYS A 69 -9.50 11.06 0.87
CA LYS A 69 -10.84 11.25 1.48
C LYS A 69 -11.77 10.05 1.34
N ASN A 70 -11.54 9.21 0.33
CA ASN A 70 -12.34 8.01 0.10
C ASN A 70 -11.41 6.80 -0.02
N PRO A 71 -10.69 6.42 1.05
CA PRO A 71 -9.66 5.41 0.96
C PRO A 71 -10.19 4.04 0.50
N LEU A 72 -11.45 3.73 0.81
CA LEU A 72 -12.08 2.45 0.45
C LEU A 72 -12.76 2.44 -0.92
N PHE A 73 -12.99 3.58 -1.57
CA PHE A 73 -13.70 3.64 -2.86
C PHE A 73 -12.71 3.77 -4.00
N ALA A 74 -12.94 3.00 -5.07
CA ALA A 74 -12.18 3.12 -6.30
C ALA A 74 -12.49 4.45 -7.01
N CYS A 75 -11.49 5.06 -7.65
CA CYS A 75 -11.72 6.25 -8.46
C CYS A 75 -12.49 5.93 -9.76
N CYS A 76 -12.17 4.81 -10.41
CA CYS A 76 -12.71 4.38 -11.67
C CYS A 76 -13.45 3.05 -11.54
N GLY A 77 -14.70 2.98 -12.01
CA GLY A 77 -15.45 1.72 -11.97
C GLY A 77 -16.94 1.89 -12.25
N GLY A 78 -17.70 0.82 -12.05
CA GLY A 78 -19.16 0.79 -12.15
C GLY A 78 -19.87 1.28 -10.88
N GLU A 79 -21.15 1.62 -11.01
CA GLU A 79 -22.02 1.95 -9.87
C GLU A 79 -22.27 0.70 -9.01
N GLY A 80 -21.49 0.54 -7.95
CA GLY A 80 -21.55 -0.59 -7.03
C GLY A 80 -20.90 -0.26 -5.68
N GLY A 81 -20.85 -1.25 -4.79
CA GLY A 81 -20.18 -1.12 -3.52
C GLY A 81 -18.71 -0.74 -3.70
N TYR A 82 -18.25 0.30 -2.99
CA TYR A 82 -16.90 0.86 -3.14
C TYR A 82 -16.57 1.37 -4.56
N ASN A 83 -17.57 1.73 -5.37
CA ASN A 83 -17.43 2.14 -6.78
C ASN A 83 -16.78 1.05 -7.66
N PHE A 84 -17.10 -0.23 -7.37
CA PHE A 84 -16.55 -1.38 -8.07
C PHE A 84 -17.62 -2.44 -8.35
N THR A 85 -17.53 -3.05 -9.54
CA THR A 85 -18.29 -4.23 -9.96
C THR A 85 -17.41 -5.09 -10.86
N PHE A 86 -17.61 -6.41 -10.88
CA PHE A 86 -16.82 -7.29 -11.77
C PHE A 86 -17.23 -7.17 -13.23
N GLU A 87 -18.43 -6.69 -13.49
CA GLU A 87 -19.05 -6.62 -14.81
C GLU A 87 -18.65 -5.36 -15.58
N ILE A 88 -18.25 -4.29 -14.89
CA ILE A 88 -17.90 -2.99 -15.46
C ILE A 88 -16.52 -2.60 -14.92
N SER A 89 -15.50 -2.83 -15.74
CA SER A 89 -14.12 -2.42 -15.46
C SER A 89 -13.88 -0.97 -15.85
N CYS A 90 -12.78 -0.39 -15.38
CA CYS A 90 -12.36 0.94 -15.84
C CYS A 90 -12.12 0.93 -17.35
N GLY A 91 -12.71 1.89 -18.07
CA GLY A 91 -12.65 1.97 -19.54
C GLY A 91 -13.82 1.30 -20.26
N ASP A 92 -14.61 0.48 -19.57
CA ASP A 92 -15.85 -0.07 -20.13
C ASP A 92 -16.94 0.99 -20.25
N LYS A 93 -17.89 0.75 -21.17
CA LYS A 93 -19.08 1.58 -21.30
C LYS A 93 -19.90 1.52 -20.01
N GLY A 94 -20.13 2.68 -19.40
CA GLY A 94 -20.87 2.79 -18.14
C GLY A 94 -19.97 2.92 -16.91
N SER A 95 -18.66 2.74 -17.06
CA SER A 95 -17.70 3.12 -16.03
C SER A 95 -17.68 4.64 -15.83
N LYS A 96 -17.38 5.06 -14.61
CA LYS A 96 -17.20 6.46 -14.24
C LYS A 96 -15.84 6.63 -13.59
N VAL A 97 -15.21 7.76 -13.89
CA VAL A 97 -13.96 8.19 -13.25
C VAL A 97 -14.29 9.31 -12.26
N CYS A 98 -13.67 9.25 -11.09
CA CYS A 98 -13.78 10.28 -10.08
C CYS A 98 -13.17 11.61 -10.55
N ALA A 99 -13.56 12.73 -9.96
CA ALA A 99 -13.06 14.05 -10.36
C ALA A 99 -11.57 14.27 -10.01
N ASP A 100 -11.08 13.61 -8.96
CA ASP A 100 -9.72 13.79 -8.45
C ASP A 100 -9.13 12.44 -7.99
N PRO A 101 -8.33 11.78 -8.84
CA PRO A 101 -7.68 10.51 -8.52
C PRO A 101 -6.69 10.60 -7.35
N SER A 102 -6.09 11.78 -7.11
CA SER A 102 -5.10 11.95 -6.03
C SER A 102 -5.68 11.79 -4.62
N ARG A 103 -7.01 11.75 -4.50
CA ARG A 103 -7.73 11.66 -3.22
C ARG A 103 -8.31 10.28 -2.92
N HIS A 104 -7.97 9.30 -3.76
CA HIS A 104 -8.41 7.91 -3.65
C HIS A 104 -7.20 6.99 -3.53
N VAL A 105 -7.33 5.90 -2.77
CA VAL A 105 -6.27 4.87 -2.69
C VAL A 105 -6.31 4.00 -3.94
N SER A 106 -7.49 3.48 -4.27
CA SER A 106 -7.64 2.56 -5.40
C SER A 106 -8.03 3.29 -6.68
N TRP A 107 -7.37 2.93 -7.78
CA TRP A 107 -7.76 3.34 -9.12
C TRP A 107 -9.02 2.62 -9.57
N ASP A 108 -9.06 1.28 -9.53
CA ASP A 108 -10.12 0.49 -10.18
C ASP A 108 -10.66 -0.68 -9.32
N GLY A 109 -10.37 -0.68 -8.03
CA GLY A 109 -10.68 -1.78 -7.11
C GLY A 109 -9.60 -2.87 -7.02
N PHE A 110 -8.62 -2.86 -7.93
CA PHE A 110 -7.48 -3.79 -7.95
C PHE A 110 -6.15 -3.06 -7.81
N HIS A 111 -5.99 -1.99 -8.57
CA HIS A 111 -4.77 -1.20 -8.64
C HIS A 111 -4.88 0.04 -7.77
N LEU A 112 -3.73 0.56 -7.38
CA LEU A 112 -3.60 1.81 -6.67
C LEU A 112 -3.58 3.00 -7.64
N THR A 113 -3.96 4.17 -7.15
CA THR A 113 -3.70 5.43 -7.85
C THR A 113 -2.21 5.77 -7.78
N ASP A 114 -1.72 6.63 -8.68
CA ASP A 114 -0.34 7.10 -8.66
C ASP A 114 0.01 7.73 -7.30
N ARG A 115 -0.90 8.55 -6.76
CA ARG A 115 -0.72 9.17 -5.45
C ARG A 115 -0.59 8.14 -4.32
N ALA A 116 -1.37 7.07 -4.35
CA ALA A 116 -1.26 6.01 -3.35
C ALA A 116 0.04 5.21 -3.50
N ASN A 117 0.48 4.94 -4.73
CA ASN A 117 1.79 4.32 -4.99
C ASN A 117 2.93 5.15 -4.41
N GLU A 118 2.95 6.46 -4.66
CA GLU A 118 3.96 7.38 -4.09
C GLU A 118 4.00 7.31 -2.56
N LEU A 119 2.83 7.36 -1.92
CA LEU A 119 2.72 7.34 -0.46
C LEU A 119 3.21 6.02 0.14
N ILE A 120 2.87 4.90 -0.50
CA ILE A 120 3.34 3.58 -0.06
C ILE A 120 4.86 3.47 -0.22
N VAL A 121 5.40 3.93 -1.35
CA VAL A 121 6.85 3.98 -1.55
C VAL A 121 7.49 4.81 -0.44
N GLN A 122 7.06 6.06 -0.23
CA GLN A 122 7.60 6.91 0.85
C GLN A 122 7.50 6.25 2.24
N GLY A 123 6.37 5.60 2.54
CA GLY A 123 6.17 4.89 3.81
C GLY A 123 7.08 3.67 3.96
N ALA A 124 7.19 2.84 2.94
CA ALA A 124 7.99 1.63 2.94
C ALA A 124 9.50 1.94 3.02
N PHE A 125 9.94 3.01 2.33
CA PHE A 125 11.34 3.45 2.37
C PHE A 125 11.74 4.00 3.74
N LYS A 126 10.86 4.75 4.43
CA LYS A 126 11.09 5.20 5.82
C LYS A 126 11.26 4.04 6.82
N LYS A 127 10.70 2.88 6.51
CA LYS A 127 10.71 1.68 7.35
C LYS A 127 11.68 0.62 6.85
N ILE A 128 12.56 0.94 5.90
CA ILE A 128 13.54 -0.03 5.38
C ILE A 128 14.30 -0.67 6.53
N ARG A 129 14.19 -2.00 6.60
CA ARG A 129 15.02 -2.84 7.45
C ARG A 129 16.11 -3.40 6.58
N THR A 130 17.33 -2.90 6.76
CA THR A 130 18.52 -3.57 6.24
C THR A 130 18.92 -4.66 7.23
N SER A 131 19.18 -5.85 6.72
CA SER A 131 19.67 -7.00 7.50
C SER A 131 21.08 -6.79 8.08
N LEU A 132 21.76 -5.73 7.66
CA LEU A 132 22.95 -5.19 8.28
C LEU A 132 22.68 -3.73 8.66
N ASP A 133 23.18 -3.34 9.83
CA ASP A 133 23.31 -1.98 10.38
C ASP A 133 24.08 -0.97 9.47
N ILE A 134 24.09 -1.15 8.14
CA ILE A 134 24.84 -0.31 7.19
C ILE A 134 24.16 1.05 7.00
N CYS A 135 22.82 1.14 7.09
CA CYS A 135 22.14 2.44 7.15
C CYS A 135 21.94 2.90 8.60
N LYS A 136 23.02 3.02 9.37
CA LYS A 136 22.99 3.70 10.67
C LYS A 136 23.01 5.23 10.54
N SER A 137 23.21 5.77 9.34
CA SER A 137 23.14 7.20 9.09
C SER A 137 21.75 7.55 8.54
N SER A 138 21.02 8.44 9.22
CA SER A 138 19.75 8.99 8.74
C SER A 138 19.91 9.67 7.37
N ALA A 139 21.12 10.12 7.04
CA ALA A 139 21.43 10.82 5.80
C ALA A 139 21.29 9.94 4.54
N ASP A 140 21.47 8.62 4.64
CA ASP A 140 21.32 7.73 3.48
C ASP A 140 19.85 7.42 3.16
N LEU A 141 18.99 7.36 4.19
CA LEU A 141 17.54 7.22 4.00
C LEU A 141 16.91 8.53 3.49
N ASP A 142 17.37 9.67 3.99
CA ASP A 142 16.94 10.99 3.52
C ASP A 142 17.35 11.18 2.04
N SER A 143 18.57 10.80 1.66
CA SER A 143 19.06 10.84 0.27
C SER A 143 18.23 9.96 -0.68
N ILE A 144 17.82 8.77 -0.26
CA ILE A 144 16.94 7.91 -1.06
C ILE A 144 15.54 8.53 -1.15
N SER A 145 14.99 9.04 -0.05
CA SER A 145 13.68 9.71 -0.04
C SER A 145 13.65 10.98 -0.91
N ASP A 146 14.73 11.75 -0.90
CA ASP A 146 14.88 12.97 -1.70
C ASP A 146 15.06 12.64 -3.19
N ALA A 147 15.86 11.62 -3.52
CA ALA A 147 16.03 11.15 -4.89
C ALA A 147 14.71 10.65 -5.53
N PHE A 148 13.82 10.06 -4.73
CA PHE A 148 12.47 9.72 -5.18
C PHE A 148 11.59 10.96 -5.33
N SER A 149 11.63 11.89 -4.38
CA SER A 149 10.82 13.12 -4.45
C SER A 149 11.14 13.96 -5.70
N GLU A 150 12.41 14.03 -6.11
CA GLU A 150 12.84 14.73 -7.33
C GLU A 150 12.45 13.99 -8.63
N HIS A 151 12.23 12.68 -8.60
CA HIS A 151 11.86 11.89 -9.78
C HIS A 151 10.34 11.85 -10.07
N PHE A 152 9.53 12.27 -9.10
CA PHE A 152 8.07 12.27 -9.19
C PHE A 152 7.45 13.69 -9.28
N GLU A 153 8.27 14.75 -9.38
CA GLU A 153 7.78 16.05 -9.88
C GLU A 153 7.62 16.00 -11.42
N LEU A 154 6.47 15.50 -11.88
CA LEU A 154 5.95 15.72 -13.23
C LEU A 154 4.50 16.24 -13.17
#